data_AF-A0A8X6TFL2-F1
#
_entry.id   AF-A0A8X6TFL2-F1
#
_cell.length_a   1.000
_cell.length_b   1.000
_cell.length_c   1.000
_cell.angle_alpha   90.00
_cell.angle_beta   90.00
_cell.angle_gamma   90.00
#
_symmetry.space_group_name_H-M   'P 1'
#
loop_
_entity.id
_entity.type
_entity.pdbx_description
1 polymer ?
#
loop_
_entity_poly.entity_id
_entity_poly.type
_entity_poly.pdbx_seq_one_letter_code
_entity_poly.pdbx_strand_id
1 'polypeptide(L)'
;MPTPFRDHCVDYEKHQGSSVRSQKDCVRTCIQTENFAKCGCIDQTLSVMNNLKHCNLTNQTQMCCLNDVLEKMSNSGPTCDCPQPCRSISYNEILSRAIWPSKASILKEPSTFQYFRDDKIRLTIFYTSLERTVYKQKAKFEGFKLLSFLGCELGLWLGLSLLGMFDILERLPLIVRRMFFGRTVQ
;
A
#
# COMPACT_ATOMS: atom_id res chain seq x y z
N MET A 1 -5.42 5.32 -1.61
CA MET A 1 -5.18 6.64 -2.28
C MET A 1 -5.30 7.81 -1.29
N PRO A 2 -4.69 8.99 -1.57
CA PRO A 2 -4.82 10.16 -0.71
C PRO A 2 -6.25 10.73 -0.75
N THR A 3 -6.59 11.65 0.15
CA THR A 3 -7.91 12.33 0.14
C THR A 3 -8.21 12.93 -1.23
N PRO A 4 -9.43 12.78 -1.79
CA PRO A 4 -10.71 12.41 -1.16
C PRO A 4 -11.08 10.91 -1.18
N PHE A 5 -10.14 10.01 -1.47
CA PHE A 5 -10.43 8.58 -1.56
C PHE A 5 -10.46 7.90 -0.17
N ARG A 6 -11.22 6.79 -0.05
CA ARG A 6 -11.53 6.08 1.22
C ARG A 6 -10.31 5.70 2.07
N ASP A 7 -9.15 5.48 1.46
CA ASP A 7 -7.99 4.92 2.17
C ASP A 7 -7.15 5.96 2.92
N HIS A 8 -7.42 7.27 2.73
CA HIS A 8 -6.77 8.38 3.45
C HIS A 8 -5.24 8.23 3.60
N CYS A 9 -4.55 7.73 2.56
CA CYS A 9 -3.13 7.45 2.69
C CYS A 9 -2.29 8.73 2.73
N VAL A 10 -1.15 8.67 3.42
CA VAL A 10 -0.22 9.80 3.59
C VAL A 10 1.13 9.51 2.95
N ASP A 11 1.76 10.56 2.41
CA ASP A 11 3.08 10.51 1.78
C ASP A 11 4.15 11.07 2.74
N TYR A 12 4.72 10.19 3.57
CA TYR A 12 5.66 10.56 4.64
C TYR A 12 6.98 11.16 4.10
N GLU A 13 7.35 10.93 2.84
CA GLU A 13 8.60 11.44 2.26
C GLU A 13 8.57 12.96 1.98
N LYS A 14 7.37 13.56 1.86
CA LYS A 14 7.21 14.99 1.51
C LYS A 14 7.27 15.95 2.69
N HIS A 15 7.28 15.45 3.92
CA HIS A 15 7.40 16.27 5.12
C HIS A 15 8.87 16.61 5.39
N GLN A 16 9.44 17.54 4.60
CA GLN A 16 10.74 18.16 4.90
C GLN A 16 10.60 19.00 6.17
N GLY A 17 10.98 18.44 7.32
CA GLY A 17 11.06 19.15 8.61
C GLY A 17 10.56 18.40 9.84
N SER A 18 9.90 17.25 9.71
CA SER A 18 9.47 16.42 10.85
C SER A 18 10.39 15.21 11.05
N SER A 19 10.52 14.74 12.30
CA SER A 19 11.28 13.52 12.66
C SER A 19 10.65 12.23 12.11
N VAL A 20 9.44 12.32 11.56
CA VAL A 20 8.61 11.17 11.16
C VAL A 20 8.69 10.98 9.65
N ARG A 21 9.49 10.00 9.21
CA ARG A 21 9.73 9.71 7.78
C ARG A 21 9.02 8.44 7.28
N SER A 22 8.48 7.64 8.18
CA SER A 22 7.76 6.43 7.84
C SER A 22 6.56 6.23 8.78
N GLN A 23 5.61 5.39 8.38
CA GLN A 23 4.52 4.98 9.28
C GLN A 23 5.07 4.35 10.57
N LYS A 24 6.18 3.61 10.49
CA LYS A 24 6.85 3.04 11.67
C LYS A 24 7.33 4.14 12.61
N ASP A 25 7.86 5.23 12.08
CA ASP A 25 8.29 6.37 12.90
C ASP A 25 7.10 7.10 13.53
N CYS A 26 5.96 7.16 12.84
CA CYS A 26 4.70 7.69 13.42
C CYS A 26 4.29 6.88 14.63
N VAL A 27 4.22 5.55 14.48
CA VAL A 27 3.85 4.63 15.56
C VAL A 27 4.84 4.72 16.72
N ARG A 28 6.15 4.73 16.43
CA ARG A 28 7.19 4.89 17.45
C ARG A 28 7.07 6.23 18.19
N THR A 29 6.81 7.32 17.49
CA THR A 29 6.62 8.65 18.09
C THR A 29 5.39 8.67 19.00
N CYS A 30 4.30 8.02 18.57
CA CYS A 30 3.09 7.92 19.37
C CYS A 30 3.33 7.12 20.67
N ILE A 31 3.96 5.94 20.58
CA ILE A 31 4.35 5.14 21.75
C ILE A 31 5.21 5.98 22.71
N GLN A 32 6.17 6.74 22.19
CA GLN A 32 7.03 7.59 23.01
C GLN A 32 6.29 8.72 23.71
N THR A 33 5.29 9.31 23.03
CA THR A 33 4.46 10.37 23.60
C THR A 33 3.64 9.83 24.77
N GLU A 34 3.11 8.63 24.64
CA GLU A 34 2.35 7.94 25.69
C GLU A 34 3.22 7.44 26.84
N ASN A 35 4.41 6.91 26.53
CA ASN A 35 5.41 6.57 27.54
C ASN A 35 5.81 7.81 28.35
N PHE A 36 6.01 8.95 27.69
CA PHE A 36 6.31 10.20 28.39
C PHE A 36 5.12 10.70 29.23
N ALA A 37 3.89 10.61 28.73
CA ALA A 37 2.70 11.03 29.47
C ALA A 37 2.44 10.20 30.74
N LYS A 38 2.69 8.88 30.70
CA LYS A 38 2.42 7.96 31.82
C LYS A 38 3.62 7.75 32.74
N CYS A 39 4.82 7.61 32.18
CA CYS A 39 6.04 7.27 32.91
C CYS A 39 7.02 8.44 33.07
N GLY A 40 6.81 9.57 32.38
CA GLY A 40 7.67 10.76 32.47
C GLY A 40 9.03 10.62 31.79
N CYS A 41 9.25 9.56 31.01
CA CYS A 41 10.51 9.30 30.33
C CYS A 41 10.27 8.53 29.01
N ILE A 42 11.25 8.62 28.12
CA ILE A 42 11.21 7.98 26.79
C ILE A 42 12.14 6.77 26.70
N ASP A 43 11.75 5.77 25.92
CA ASP A 43 12.53 4.55 25.68
C ASP A 43 13.70 4.84 24.71
N GLN A 44 14.92 4.51 25.11
CA GLN A 44 16.12 4.72 24.30
C GLN A 44 16.14 3.84 23.03
N THR A 45 15.48 2.68 23.06
CA THR A 45 15.54 1.70 21.96
C THR A 45 14.80 2.15 20.69
N LEU A 46 13.85 3.07 20.82
CA LEU A 46 13.03 3.54 19.69
C LEU A 46 13.62 4.79 19.00
N SER A 47 14.47 5.57 19.68
CA SER A 47 15.30 6.67 19.12
C SER A 47 14.65 7.66 18.12
N VAL A 48 13.40 8.08 18.35
CA VAL A 48 12.70 9.04 17.44
C VAL A 48 12.68 10.49 17.98
N MET A 49 12.90 10.66 19.29
CA MET A 49 12.92 11.96 19.96
C MET A 49 14.18 12.08 20.82
N ASN A 50 15.08 13.01 20.47
CA ASN A 50 16.37 13.21 21.17
C ASN A 50 16.32 14.30 22.24
N ASN A 51 15.23 15.07 22.32
CA ASN A 51 15.11 16.25 23.19
C ASN A 51 14.41 15.96 24.53
N LEU A 52 14.11 14.70 24.82
CA LEU A 52 13.34 14.27 25.99
C LEU A 52 14.17 13.38 26.92
N LYS A 53 13.80 13.36 28.20
CA LYS A 53 14.51 12.58 29.23
C LYS A 53 14.36 11.08 28.96
N HIS A 54 15.49 10.39 28.80
CA HIS A 54 15.52 8.95 28.64
C HIS A 54 15.26 8.20 29.95
N CYS A 55 14.52 7.09 29.87
CA CYS A 55 14.36 6.16 30.99
C CYS A 55 15.68 5.42 31.27
N ASN A 56 15.92 5.12 32.54
CA ASN A 56 17.01 4.25 32.96
C ASN A 56 16.54 2.79 32.92
N LEU A 57 17.03 2.02 31.95
CA LEU A 57 16.65 0.62 31.75
C LEU A 57 17.13 -0.31 32.88
N THR A 58 18.05 0.13 33.74
CA THR A 58 18.48 -0.61 34.93
C THR A 58 17.49 -0.45 36.08
N ASN A 59 16.63 0.58 36.05
CA ASN A 59 15.62 0.80 37.08
C ASN A 59 14.36 -0.02 36.78
N GLN A 60 14.09 -1.00 37.65
CA GLN A 60 12.98 -1.93 37.50
C GLN A 60 11.61 -1.22 37.46
N THR A 61 11.43 -0.13 38.21
CA THR A 61 10.16 0.61 38.24
C THR A 61 9.85 1.30 36.91
N GLN A 62 10.87 1.87 36.27
CA GLN A 62 10.73 2.53 34.96
C GLN A 62 10.51 1.51 33.85
N MET A 63 11.23 0.38 33.89
CA MET A 63 11.03 -0.72 32.95
C MET A 63 9.62 -1.33 33.07
N CYS A 64 9.13 -1.55 34.30
CA CYS A 64 7.76 -2.02 34.52
C CYS A 64 6.71 -1.04 33.99
N CYS A 65 6.92 0.26 34.16
CA CYS A 65 5.99 1.27 33.62
C CYS A 65 5.96 1.24 32.08
N LEU A 66 7.11 1.22 31.41
CA LEU A 66 7.19 1.14 29.95
C LEU A 66 6.49 -0.11 29.41
N ASN A 67 6.72 -1.27 30.03
CA ASN A 67 6.08 -2.53 29.64
C ASN A 67 4.56 -2.48 29.83
N ASP A 68 4.07 -1.92 30.93
CA ASP A 68 2.62 -1.78 31.19
C ASP A 68 1.95 -0.84 30.16
N VAL A 69 2.61 0.25 29.76
CA VAL A 69 2.11 1.12 28.68
C VAL A 69 2.02 0.36 27.36
N LEU A 70 3.07 -0.39 27.01
CA LEU A 70 3.13 -1.16 25.76
C LEU A 70 2.07 -2.27 25.73
N GLU A 71 1.90 -2.99 26.83
CA GLU A 71 0.91 -4.05 26.99
C GLU A 71 -0.51 -3.49 26.90
N LYS A 72 -0.79 -2.37 27.59
CA LYS A 72 -2.09 -1.68 27.50
C LYS A 72 -2.39 -1.26 26.06
N MET A 73 -1.43 -0.66 25.36
CA MET A 73 -1.60 -0.30 23.94
C MET A 73 -1.87 -1.49 23.03
N SER A 74 -1.21 -2.63 23.29
CA SER A 74 -1.45 -3.86 22.55
C SER A 74 -2.86 -4.40 22.79
N ASN A 75 -3.39 -4.26 24.01
CA ASN A 75 -4.69 -4.81 24.39
C ASN A 75 -5.87 -3.89 24.01
N SER A 76 -5.74 -2.58 24.19
CA SER A 76 -6.82 -1.61 23.88
C SER A 76 -6.87 -1.19 22.40
N GLY A 77 -5.86 -1.58 21.62
CA GLY A 77 -5.59 -1.02 20.30
C GLY A 77 -4.90 0.34 20.39
N PRO A 78 -4.09 0.70 19.38
CA PRO A 78 -3.36 1.95 19.39
C PRO A 78 -4.35 3.12 19.27
N THR A 79 -4.28 4.07 20.21
CA THR A 79 -4.95 5.38 20.13
C THR A 79 -4.30 6.31 19.10
N CYS A 80 -3.36 5.78 18.32
CA CYS A 80 -2.50 6.52 17.41
C CYS A 80 -3.13 6.58 16.01
N ASP A 81 -3.50 7.77 15.57
CA ASP A 81 -3.90 8.02 14.17
C ASP A 81 -2.67 8.05 13.25
N CYS A 82 -2.13 6.88 12.94
CA CYS A 82 -1.03 6.70 11.99
C CYS A 82 -1.55 6.08 10.67
N PRO A 83 -2.00 6.91 9.70
CA PRO A 83 -2.53 6.42 8.43
C PRO A 83 -1.49 5.63 7.63
N GLN A 84 -1.98 4.71 6.80
CA GLN A 84 -1.14 3.88 5.95
C GLN A 84 -0.38 4.74 4.92
N PRO A 85 0.88 4.39 4.61
CA PRO A 85 1.65 5.11 3.60
C PRO A 85 1.06 4.85 2.21
N CYS A 86 1.03 5.88 1.34
CA CYS A 86 0.57 5.72 -0.04
C CYS A 86 1.45 4.80 -0.88
N ARG A 87 2.71 4.63 -0.47
CA ARG A 87 3.69 3.74 -1.09
C ARG A 87 4.26 2.82 -0.03
N SER A 88 4.04 1.53 -0.19
CA SER A 88 4.66 0.49 0.63
C SER A 88 5.38 -0.51 -0.28
N ILE A 89 6.47 -1.07 0.24
CA ILE A 89 7.23 -2.14 -0.40
C ILE A 89 7.29 -3.27 0.62
N SER A 90 6.78 -4.43 0.25
CA SER A 90 6.85 -5.65 1.04
C SER A 90 7.73 -6.66 0.32
N TYR A 91 8.56 -7.36 1.08
CA TYR A 91 9.33 -8.50 0.60
C TYR A 91 8.72 -9.77 1.20
N ASN A 92 8.62 -10.83 0.42
CA ASN A 92 8.21 -12.14 0.94
C ASN A 92 9.47 -12.92 1.29
N GLU A 93 9.73 -13.11 2.57
CA GLU A 93 10.85 -13.90 3.06
C GLU A 93 10.56 -15.42 3.05
N ILE A 94 11.51 -16.20 2.53
CA ILE A 94 11.55 -17.66 2.67
C ILE A 94 12.83 -18.01 3.40
N LEU A 95 12.70 -18.71 4.54
CA LEU A 95 13.84 -19.07 5.38
C LEU A 95 14.23 -20.53 5.17
N SER A 96 15.41 -20.76 4.59
CA SER A 96 16.05 -22.08 4.51
C SER A 96 17.24 -22.15 5.46
N ARG A 97 17.36 -23.24 6.24
CA ARG A 97 18.49 -23.47 7.15
C ARG A 97 19.21 -24.76 6.76
N ALA A 98 20.53 -24.72 6.79
CA ALA A 98 21.37 -25.89 6.53
C ALA A 98 22.50 -25.94 7.55
N ILE A 99 22.94 -27.16 7.85
CA ILE A 99 24.07 -27.39 8.75
C ILE A 99 25.36 -26.97 8.04
N TRP A 100 26.07 -26.00 8.61
CA TRP A 100 27.37 -25.53 8.13
C TRP A 100 28.34 -25.37 9.31
N PRO A 101 29.64 -25.70 9.17
CA PRO A 101 30.30 -26.31 8.02
C PRO A 101 29.99 -27.83 7.91
N SER A 102 30.06 -28.36 6.68
CA SER A 102 29.98 -29.82 6.47
C SER A 102 31.27 -30.48 6.95
N LYS A 103 31.19 -31.71 7.46
CA LYS A 103 32.35 -32.46 7.98
C LYS A 103 33.49 -32.60 6.97
N ALA A 104 33.17 -32.59 5.68
CA ALA A 104 34.14 -32.68 4.59
C ALA A 104 34.80 -31.34 4.23
N SER A 105 34.18 -30.21 4.59
CA SER A 105 34.56 -28.93 4.01
C SER A 105 35.73 -28.23 4.71
N ILE A 106 35.81 -28.20 6.04
CA ILE A 106 36.88 -27.42 6.70
C ILE A 106 37.17 -27.98 8.09
N LEU A 107 38.48 -28.12 8.38
CA LEU A 107 39.16 -28.39 9.66
C LEU A 107 39.67 -29.84 9.80
N LYS A 108 40.96 -30.01 9.48
CA LYS A 108 41.78 -31.20 9.76
C LYS A 108 41.87 -31.51 11.26
N GLU A 109 41.47 -30.59 12.14
CA GLU A 109 41.42 -30.80 13.58
C GLU A 109 39.97 -30.77 14.13
N PRO A 110 39.55 -31.79 14.91
CA PRO A 110 38.20 -31.91 15.44
C PRO A 110 37.85 -30.85 16.50
N SER A 111 38.85 -30.34 17.24
CA SER A 111 38.68 -29.29 18.24
C SER A 111 38.15 -28.00 17.62
N THR A 112 38.78 -27.53 16.55
CA THR A 112 38.41 -26.30 15.82
C THR A 112 37.02 -26.39 15.18
N PHE A 113 36.58 -27.59 14.79
CA PHE A 113 35.29 -27.81 14.13
C PHE A 113 34.09 -27.51 15.06
N GLN A 114 34.22 -27.85 16.34
CA GLN A 114 33.16 -27.64 17.33
C GLN A 114 33.03 -26.15 17.66
N TYR A 115 34.15 -25.45 17.86
CA TYR A 115 34.17 -23.99 18.04
C TYR A 115 33.54 -23.23 16.87
N PHE A 116 33.77 -23.66 15.63
CA PHE A 116 33.18 -23.01 14.46
C PHE A 116 31.65 -23.21 14.35
N ARG A 117 31.10 -24.31 14.87
CA ARG A 117 29.67 -24.56 14.85
C ARG A 117 28.90 -23.76 15.90
N ASP A 118 29.51 -23.58 17.06
CA ASP A 118 28.83 -22.95 18.19
C ASP A 118 28.88 -21.42 18.08
N ASP A 119 29.89 -20.86 17.41
CA ASP A 119 30.12 -19.41 17.34
C ASP A 119 29.81 -18.78 15.98
N LYS A 120 29.80 -19.55 14.87
CA LYS A 120 29.69 -18.96 13.51
C LYS A 120 28.45 -19.38 12.75
N ILE A 121 27.78 -18.38 12.17
CA ILE A 121 26.64 -18.55 11.29
C ILE A 121 26.97 -17.95 9.93
N ARG A 122 26.67 -18.69 8.86
CA ARG A 122 26.72 -18.17 7.49
C ARG A 122 25.33 -17.74 7.06
N LEU A 123 25.12 -16.44 6.90
CA LEU A 123 23.89 -15.86 6.37
C LEU A 123 24.07 -15.46 4.90
N THR A 124 23.22 -15.99 4.03
CA THR A 124 23.18 -15.61 2.61
C THR A 124 21.80 -15.05 2.29
N ILE A 125 21.72 -13.77 1.92
CA ILE A 125 20.48 -13.10 1.52
C ILE A 125 20.49 -12.95 0.00
N PHE A 126 19.48 -13.50 -0.66
CA PHE A 126 19.35 -13.42 -2.11
C PHE A 126 17.87 -13.34 -2.52
N TYR A 127 17.61 -12.81 -3.71
CA TYR A 127 16.28 -12.79 -4.30
C TYR A 127 16.00 -14.14 -4.96
N THR A 128 14.89 -14.79 -4.61
CA THR A 128 14.48 -16.07 -5.22
C THR A 128 14.08 -15.90 -6.70
N SER A 129 13.48 -14.76 -7.04
CA SER A 129 13.11 -14.40 -8.41
C SER A 129 13.35 -12.91 -8.65
N LEU A 130 13.60 -12.53 -9.91
CA LEU A 130 13.76 -11.14 -10.36
C LEU A 130 12.41 -10.48 -10.69
N GLU A 131 11.31 -11.20 -10.51
CA GLU A 131 9.96 -10.68 -10.76
C GLU A 131 9.54 -9.70 -9.67
N ARG A 132 8.96 -8.57 -10.10
CA ARG A 132 8.44 -7.54 -9.21
C ARG A 132 6.95 -7.38 -9.43
N THR A 133 6.15 -7.72 -8.42
CA THR A 133 4.72 -7.46 -8.42
C THR A 133 4.47 -6.03 -7.90
N VAL A 134 3.67 -5.25 -8.65
CA VAL A 134 3.33 -3.87 -8.28
C VAL A 134 1.82 -3.71 -8.30
N TYR A 135 1.23 -3.55 -7.12
CA TYR A 135 -0.19 -3.26 -6.97
C TYR A 135 -0.39 -1.75 -6.95
N LYS A 136 -1.08 -1.21 -7.95
CA LYS A 136 -1.43 0.21 -8.03
C LYS A 136 -2.94 0.35 -7.99
N GLN A 137 -3.43 1.01 -6.95
CA GLN A 137 -4.81 1.46 -6.93
C GLN A 137 -4.96 2.60 -7.94
N LYS A 138 -6.00 2.53 -8.78
CA LYS A 138 -6.40 3.59 -9.71
C LYS A 138 -7.84 3.99 -9.44
N ALA A 139 -8.20 5.24 -9.76
CA ALA A 139 -9.57 5.68 -9.65
C ALA A 139 -10.46 4.84 -10.60
N LYS A 140 -11.62 4.41 -10.13
CA LYS A 140 -12.57 3.61 -10.93
C LYS A 140 -13.07 4.40 -12.13
N PHE A 141 -13.33 5.69 -11.93
CA PHE A 141 -13.79 6.61 -12.95
C PHE A 141 -12.84 7.80 -13.05
N GLU A 142 -12.12 7.88 -14.15
CA GLU A 142 -11.44 9.10 -14.59
C GLU A 142 -12.42 9.88 -15.47
N GLY A 143 -12.39 11.21 -15.43
CA GLY A 143 -13.33 12.04 -16.21
C GLY A 143 -13.35 11.68 -17.71
N PHE A 144 -12.18 11.37 -18.27
CA PHE A 144 -12.05 10.92 -19.66
C PHE A 144 -12.75 9.59 -19.95
N LYS A 145 -12.73 8.64 -19.01
CA LYS A 145 -13.42 7.35 -19.16
C LYS A 145 -14.94 7.52 -19.15
N LEU A 146 -15.45 8.43 -18.30
CA LEU A 146 -16.88 8.74 -18.26
C LEU A 146 -17.34 9.38 -19.57
N LEU A 147 -16.58 10.36 -20.08
CA LEU A 147 -16.87 10.99 -21.37
C LEU A 147 -16.79 10.00 -22.54
N SER A 148 -15.81 9.09 -22.53
CA SER A 148 -15.70 8.05 -23.55
C SER A 148 -16.91 7.11 -23.55
N PHE A 149 -17.37 6.69 -22.37
CA PHE A 149 -18.55 5.84 -22.26
C PHE A 149 -19.83 6.55 -22.75
N LEU A 150 -20.03 7.80 -22.34
CA LEU A 150 -21.17 8.61 -22.78
C LEU A 150 -21.12 8.89 -24.29
N GLY A 151 -19.95 9.20 -24.83
CA GLY A 151 -19.77 9.44 -26.26
C GLY A 151 -20.04 8.19 -27.10
N CYS A 152 -19.69 7.00 -26.60
CA CYS A 152 -19.94 5.74 -27.29
C CYS A 152 -21.45 5.45 -27.37
N GLU A 153 -22.16 5.57 -26.25
CA GLU A 153 -23.61 5.39 -26.21
C GLU A 153 -24.32 6.42 -27.10
N LEU A 154 -24.03 7.72 -26.94
CA LEU A 154 -24.67 8.76 -27.75
C LEU A 154 -24.34 8.60 -29.24
N GLY A 155 -23.11 8.21 -29.59
CA GLY A 155 -22.71 7.95 -30.95
C GLY A 155 -23.50 6.80 -31.59
N LEU A 156 -23.77 5.73 -30.85
CA LEU A 156 -24.58 4.60 -31.31
C LEU A 156 -26.02 5.04 -31.61
N TRP A 157 -26.66 5.76 -30.68
CA TRP A 157 -28.03 6.25 -30.84
C TRP A 157 -28.17 7.26 -31.97
N LEU A 158 -27.22 8.18 -32.12
CA LEU A 158 -27.20 9.15 -33.21
C LEU A 158 -26.96 8.47 -34.57
N GLY A 159 -26.07 7.47 -34.62
CA GLY A 159 -25.83 6.69 -35.83
C GLY A 159 -27.08 5.94 -36.31
N LEU A 160 -27.78 5.27 -35.39
CA LEU A 160 -29.04 4.59 -35.71
C LEU A 160 -30.14 5.56 -36.17
N SER A 161 -30.23 6.72 -35.51
CA SER A 161 -31.19 7.78 -35.87
C SER A 161 -30.92 8.33 -37.28
N LEU A 162 -29.64 8.50 -37.65
CA LEU A 162 -29.25 8.99 -38.98
C LEU A 162 -29.60 7.99 -40.09
N LEU A 163 -29.36 6.69 -39.87
CA LEU A 163 -29.76 5.64 -40.83
C LEU A 163 -31.28 5.64 -41.04
N GLY A 164 -32.05 5.73 -39.95
CA GLY A 164 -33.51 5.83 -40.03
C GLY A 164 -33.99 7.08 -40.79
N MET A 165 -33.31 8.22 -40.63
CA MET A 165 -33.61 9.43 -41.40
C MET A 165 -33.39 9.22 -42.90
N PHE A 166 -32.29 8.58 -43.30
CA PHE A 166 -32.01 8.27 -44.71
C PHE A 166 -33.07 7.35 -45.33
N ASP A 167 -33.50 6.31 -44.60
CA ASP A 167 -34.57 5.41 -45.06
C ASP A 167 -35.89 6.15 -45.33
N ILE A 168 -36.24 7.10 -44.46
CA ILE A 168 -37.45 7.92 -44.63
C ILE A 168 -37.32 8.83 -45.86
N LEU A 169 -36.17 9.47 -46.05
CA LEU A 169 -35.91 10.37 -47.18
C LEU A 169 -35.98 9.65 -48.54
N GLU A 170 -35.53 8.40 -48.62
CA GLU A 170 -35.65 7.60 -49.85
C GLU A 170 -37.09 7.13 -50.10
N ARG A 171 -37.81 6.71 -49.05
CA ARG A 171 -39.17 6.17 -49.18
C ARG A 171 -40.23 7.25 -49.43
N LEU A 172 -40.09 8.45 -48.86
CA LEU A 172 -41.04 9.56 -49.02
C LEU A 172 -41.36 9.91 -50.49
N PRO A 173 -40.40 10.17 -51.39
CA PRO A 173 -40.69 10.52 -52.78
C PRO A 173 -41.35 9.36 -53.54
N LEU A 174 -41.00 8.11 -53.24
CA LEU A 174 -41.65 6.93 -53.83
C LEU A 174 -43.13 6.85 -53.41
N ILE A 175 -43.41 7.09 -52.13
CA ILE A 175 -44.78 7.11 -51.59
C ILE A 175 -45.57 8.29 -52.16
N VAL A 176 -44.97 9.49 -52.24
CA VAL A 176 -45.60 10.68 -52.82
C VAL A 176 -45.90 10.46 -54.31
N ARG A 177 -44.95 9.93 -55.09
CA ARG A 177 -45.19 9.57 -56.49
C ARG A 177 -46.32 8.54 -56.61
N ARG A 178 -46.36 7.53 -55.75
CA ARG A 178 -47.43 6.52 -55.75
C ARG A 178 -48.78 7.10 -55.36
N MET A 179 -48.85 8.04 -54.41
CA MET A 179 -50.09 8.73 -54.03
C MET A 179 -50.58 9.69 -55.11
N PHE A 180 -49.69 10.46 -55.76
CA PHE A 180 -50.07 11.37 -56.84
C PHE A 180 -50.48 10.62 -58.10
N PHE A 181 -49.75 9.58 -58.50
CA PHE A 181 -50.07 8.81 -59.71
C PHE A 181 -51.22 7.81 -59.49
N GLY A 182 -51.36 7.26 -58.28
CA GLY A 182 -52.44 6.35 -57.91
C GLY A 182 -53.81 7.02 -57.70
N ARG A 183 -53.87 8.35 -57.52
CA ARG A 183 -55.15 9.10 -57.49
C ARG A 183 -55.69 9.47 -58.87
N THR A 184 -54.89 9.37 -59.94
CA THR A 184 -55.30 9.72 -61.31
C THR A 184 -55.92 8.56 -62.09
N VAL A 185 -55.95 7.35 -61.49
CA VAL A 185 -56.59 6.16 -62.06
C VAL A 185 -57.65 5.68 -61.07
N GLN A 186 -58.66 6.51 -60.84
CA GLN A 186 -59.99 6.07 -60.41
C GLN A 186 -61.03 7.04 -60.95
#